data_AF-A0A1J3E601-F1
#
_entry.id   AF-A0A1J3E601-F1
#
_cell.length_a   1.000
_cell.length_b   1.000
_cell.length_c   1.000
_cell.angle_alpha   90.00
_cell.angle_beta   90.00
_cell.angle_gamma   90.00
#
_symmetry.space_group_name_H-M   'P 1'
#
loop_
_entity.id
_entity.type
_entity.pdbx_description
1 polymer ?
#
loop_
_entity_poly.entity_id
_entity_poly.type
_entity_poly.pdbx_seq_one_letter_code
_entity_poly.pdbx_strand_id
1 'polypeptide(L)'
;IPLLKYVFVVCKANDNGQGGTFALYSLLCRHAKVNTIPNQHRTDEELTTYSRSTFHEHSFAAKTKRWLEKGPSRRNSLLILVLVGTCMVIGDGILTPAISVLSAAGGLRVNLPHINNGVVVVVAVVILVSLFSVQHYGTDRVGWLFAPIVFLWFLFIASIGTYNVWKHDPSVLKAFSPVY
;
A
#
# COMPACT_ATOMS: atom_id res chain seq x y z
N ILE A 1 -12.01 17.02 -1.15
CA ILE A 1 -12.09 17.45 0.27
C ILE A 1 -11.67 16.33 1.26
N PRO A 2 -12.23 15.11 1.23
CA PRO A 2 -11.84 14.04 2.17
C PRO A 2 -10.41 13.50 1.91
N LEU A 3 -10.01 13.35 0.64
CA LEU A 3 -8.65 12.94 0.27
C LEU A 3 -7.58 13.95 0.73
N LEU A 4 -7.85 15.24 0.55
CA LEU A 4 -6.98 16.32 1.04
C LEU A 4 -6.80 16.27 2.56
N LYS A 5 -7.88 16.01 3.32
CA LYS A 5 -7.80 15.82 4.78
C LYS A 5 -6.97 14.58 5.15
N TYR A 6 -7.14 13.47 4.43
CA TYR A 6 -6.36 12.25 4.64
C TYR A 6 -4.87 12.45 4.36
N VAL A 7 -4.52 13.08 3.24
CA VAL A 7 -3.15 13.40 2.87
C VAL A 7 -2.50 14.30 3.91
N PHE A 8 -3.21 15.33 4.39
CA PHE A 8 -2.67 16.24 5.40
C PHE A 8 -2.44 15.55 6.76
N VAL A 9 -3.34 14.64 7.16
CA VAL A 9 -3.18 13.84 8.39
C VAL A 9 -2.02 12.86 8.27
N VAL A 10 -1.87 12.18 7.12
CA VAL A 10 -0.78 11.23 6.86
C VAL A 10 0.57 11.93 6.76
N CYS A 11 0.65 13.10 6.12
CA CYS A 11 1.89 13.89 6.03
C CYS A 11 2.30 14.51 7.37
N LYS A 12 1.34 14.79 8.28
CA LYS A 12 1.65 15.37 9.60
C LYS A 12 2.09 14.32 10.63
N ALA A 13 1.87 13.04 10.36
CA ALA A 13 2.37 11.92 11.16
C ALA A 13 3.82 11.60 10.78
N ASN A 14 4.75 12.37 11.34
CA ASN A 14 6.19 12.20 11.14
C ASN A 14 6.82 11.72 12.45
N ASP A 15 7.42 10.52 12.45
CA ASP A 15 8.23 10.01 13.57
C ASP A 15 9.67 9.84 13.06
N ASN A 16 10.54 10.77 13.44
CA ASN A 16 11.99 10.71 13.27
C ASN A 16 12.52 10.32 11.87
N GLY A 17 11.90 10.82 10.79
CA GLY A 17 12.44 10.74 9.42
C GLY A 17 11.85 9.64 8.53
N GLN A 18 10.88 8.86 9.01
CA GLN A 18 10.03 8.03 8.16
C GLN A 18 8.61 8.59 8.20
N GLY A 19 8.12 9.09 7.06
CA GLY A 19 6.77 9.60 6.91
C GLY A 19 5.85 8.56 6.26
N GLY A 20 4.58 8.52 6.66
CA GLY A 20 3.55 7.72 6.01
C GLY A 20 2.80 6.77 6.94
N THR A 21 2.03 5.85 6.34
CA THR A 21 1.22 4.85 7.05
C THR A 21 2.05 3.94 7.98
N PHE A 22 3.33 3.74 7.66
CA PHE A 22 4.28 2.97 8.46
C PHE A 22 4.69 3.66 9.77
N ALA A 23 4.85 4.99 9.74
CA ALA A 23 5.11 5.79 10.95
C ALA A 23 3.86 5.84 11.84
N LEU A 24 2.68 5.92 11.21
CA LEU A 24 1.41 5.85 11.91
C LEU A 24 1.20 4.47 12.54
N TYR A 25 1.56 3.37 11.84
CA TYR A 25 1.53 2.02 12.37
C TYR A 25 2.54 1.81 13.50
N SER A 26 3.77 2.30 13.37
CA SER A 26 4.80 2.28 14.43
C SER A 26 4.35 3.05 15.68
N LEU A 27 3.81 4.27 15.51
CA LEU A 27 3.24 5.05 16.61
C LEU A 27 2.02 4.38 17.23
N LEU A 28 1.17 3.76 16.41
CA LEU A 28 0.01 3.00 16.88
C LEU A 28 0.44 1.74 17.64
N CYS A 29 1.44 0.98 17.19
CA CYS A 29 1.96 -0.18 17.91
C CYS A 29 2.73 0.22 19.17
N ARG A 30 3.39 1.40 19.17
CA ARG A 30 4.12 1.94 20.34
C ARG A 30 3.18 2.54 21.40
N HIS A 31 2.05 3.13 21.01
CA HIS A 31 1.11 3.81 21.93
C HIS A 31 -0.22 3.07 22.14
N ALA A 32 -0.62 2.17 21.25
CA ALA A 32 -1.74 1.25 21.43
C ALA A 32 -1.17 -0.16 21.64
N LYS A 33 -1.27 -0.64 22.88
CA LYS A 33 -0.90 -1.98 23.33
C LYS A 33 -1.80 -3.05 22.66
N VAL A 34 -1.67 -3.24 21.34
CA VAL A 34 -2.38 -4.27 20.57
C VAL A 34 -1.61 -5.58 20.68
N ASN A 35 -1.56 -6.14 21.89
CA ASN A 35 -1.18 -7.53 22.09
C ASN A 35 -2.38 -8.41 21.71
N THR A 36 -2.43 -8.81 20.43
CA THR A 36 -3.40 -9.80 19.93
C THR A 36 -2.71 -11.02 19.33
N ILE A 37 -1.51 -11.33 19.78
CA ILE A 37 -0.85 -12.61 19.52
C ILE A 37 -0.45 -13.16 20.89
N PRO A 38 -0.87 -14.38 21.28
CA PRO A 38 -0.31 -15.04 22.45
C PRO A 38 1.09 -15.50 22.06
N ASN A 39 2.04 -14.56 21.97
CA ASN A 39 3.44 -14.90 21.89
C ASN A 39 3.88 -15.16 23.33
N GLN A 40 3.60 -16.37 23.81
CA GLN A 40 4.18 -16.89 25.04
C GLN A 40 5.67 -17.20 24.80
N HIS A 41 6.43 -16.23 24.29
CA HIS A 41 7.87 -16.36 24.15
C HIS A 41 8.48 -15.87 25.47
N ARG A 42 9.27 -16.74 26.12
CA ARG A 42 9.90 -16.47 27.43
C ARG A 42 10.74 -15.18 27.46
N THR A 43 11.10 -14.63 26.30
CA THR A 43 11.84 -13.37 26.16
C THR A 43 11.00 -12.12 26.50
N ASP A 44 9.67 -12.17 26.41
CA ASP A 44 8.78 -11.04 26.74
C ASP A 44 8.46 -10.97 28.23
N GLU A 45 8.74 -12.02 29.00
CA GLU A 45 8.46 -12.10 30.43
C GLU A 45 9.36 -11.15 31.25
N GLU A 46 10.62 -10.96 30.81
CA GLU A 46 11.60 -10.09 31.49
C GLU A 46 11.37 -8.58 31.27
N LEU A 47 10.61 -8.18 30.25
CA LEU A 47 10.28 -6.76 29.98
C LEU A 47 9.03 -6.27 30.73
N THR A 48 8.21 -7.17 31.26
CA THR A 48 6.93 -6.82 31.91
C THR A 48 7.07 -6.40 33.37
N THR A 49 8.21 -6.64 34.02
CA THR A 49 8.41 -6.35 35.44
C THR A 49 8.56 -4.86 35.76
N TYR A 50 8.74 -3.97 34.77
CA TYR A 50 9.09 -2.57 35.03
C TYR A 50 8.10 -1.47 34.56
N SER A 51 6.92 -1.77 34.00
CA SER A 51 6.01 -0.68 33.58
C SER A 51 4.62 -0.76 34.16
N ARG A 52 4.52 -0.38 35.44
CA ARG A 52 3.27 -0.02 36.12
C ARG A 52 2.95 1.45 35.82
N SER A 53 2.53 1.75 34.59
CA SER A 53 1.92 3.06 34.28
C SER A 53 0.40 2.89 34.17
N THR A 54 -0.30 3.46 35.15
CA THR A 54 -1.75 3.63 35.20
C THR A 54 -2.24 4.40 33.97
N PHE A 55 -2.88 3.70 33.03
CA PHE A 55 -3.44 4.32 31.81
C PHE A 55 -4.71 5.12 32.14
N HIS A 56 -4.78 6.35 31.62
CA HIS A 56 -5.88 7.29 31.77
C HIS A 56 -7.17 6.79 31.08
N GLU A 57 -8.25 6.73 31.84
CA GLU A 57 -9.46 5.93 31.60
C GLU A 57 -10.40 6.40 30.46
N HIS A 58 -10.10 7.51 29.77
CA HIS A 58 -11.02 8.18 28.83
C HIS A 58 -10.69 8.06 27.33
N SER A 59 -9.81 7.15 26.91
CA SER A 59 -9.42 7.00 25.48
C SER A 59 -10.44 6.20 24.64
N PHE A 60 -10.66 6.62 23.38
CA PHE A 60 -11.50 5.92 22.39
C PHE A 60 -11.11 4.45 22.26
N ALA A 61 -9.81 4.13 22.36
CA ALA A 61 -9.27 2.77 22.35
C ALA A 61 -9.74 1.92 23.54
N ALA A 62 -9.89 2.51 24.73
CA ALA A 62 -10.43 1.83 25.91
C ALA A 62 -11.94 1.57 25.75
N LYS A 63 -12.66 2.50 25.10
CA LYS A 63 -14.09 2.34 24.79
C LYS A 63 -14.33 1.25 23.76
N THR A 64 -13.55 1.21 22.66
CA THR A 64 -13.63 0.13 21.66
C THR A 64 -13.18 -1.21 22.22
N LYS A 65 -12.14 -1.24 23.06
CA LYS A 65 -11.72 -2.46 23.77
C LYS A 65 -12.85 -3.02 24.64
N ARG A 66 -13.46 -2.20 25.51
CA ARG A 66 -14.63 -2.59 26.33
C ARG A 66 -15.81 -3.07 25.47
N TRP A 67 -16.03 -2.46 24.31
CA TRP A 67 -17.11 -2.83 23.39
C TRP A 67 -16.88 -4.14 22.64
N LEU A 68 -15.61 -4.47 22.38
CA LEU A 68 -15.14 -5.69 21.73
C LEU A 68 -15.09 -6.87 22.72
N GLU A 69 -14.71 -6.62 23.97
CA GLU A 69 -14.71 -7.61 25.07
C GLU A 69 -16.11 -7.97 25.56
N LYS A 70 -17.13 -7.16 25.23
CA LYS A 70 -18.52 -7.35 25.65
C LYS A 70 -19.17 -8.65 25.12
N GLY A 71 -18.59 -9.31 24.10
CA GLY A 71 -19.11 -10.60 23.63
C GLY A 71 -18.14 -11.40 22.74
N PRO A 72 -18.07 -12.73 22.91
CA PRO A 72 -17.12 -13.60 22.18
C PRO A 72 -17.36 -13.59 20.67
N SER A 73 -18.61 -13.41 20.22
CA SER A 73 -18.97 -13.32 18.80
C SER A 73 -18.31 -12.14 18.09
N ARG A 74 -18.20 -10.97 18.72
CA ARG A 74 -17.58 -9.77 18.12
C ARG A 74 -16.09 -9.92 17.92
N ARG A 75 -15.43 -10.58 18.87
CA ARG A 75 -14.01 -10.92 18.78
C ARG A 75 -13.78 -11.84 17.58
N ASN A 76 -14.58 -12.88 17.42
CA ASN A 76 -14.49 -13.77 16.27
C ASN A 76 -14.77 -13.05 14.94
N SER A 77 -15.81 -12.21 14.87
CA SER A 77 -16.09 -11.42 13.66
C SER A 77 -14.95 -10.47 13.32
N LEU A 78 -14.32 -9.84 14.32
CA LEU A 78 -13.16 -8.97 14.10
C LEU A 78 -11.93 -9.76 13.61
N LEU A 79 -11.68 -10.96 14.17
CA LEU A 79 -10.61 -11.84 13.69
C LEU A 79 -10.84 -12.29 12.25
N ILE A 80 -12.07 -12.66 11.89
CA ILE A 80 -12.43 -13.03 10.53
C ILE A 80 -12.25 -11.84 9.59
N LEU A 81 -12.74 -10.65 9.97
CA LEU A 81 -12.57 -9.43 9.17
C LEU A 81 -11.11 -9.09 8.93
N VAL A 82 -10.28 -9.17 9.98
CA VAL A 82 -8.84 -8.94 9.87
C VAL A 82 -8.23 -9.98 8.96
N LEU A 83 -8.50 -11.27 9.16
CA LEU A 83 -7.97 -12.36 8.32
C LEU A 83 -8.33 -12.18 6.84
N VAL A 84 -9.60 -11.87 6.54
CA VAL A 84 -10.07 -11.58 5.19
C VAL A 84 -9.32 -10.36 4.62
N GLY A 85 -9.18 -9.30 5.41
CA GLY A 85 -8.42 -8.12 5.02
C GLY A 85 -6.95 -8.43 4.71
N THR A 86 -6.28 -9.20 5.56
CA THR A 86 -4.88 -9.59 5.35
C THR A 86 -4.73 -10.45 4.10
N CYS A 87 -5.62 -11.43 3.89
CA CYS A 87 -5.62 -12.26 2.69
C CYS A 87 -5.84 -11.43 1.42
N MET A 88 -6.74 -10.45 1.46
CA MET A 88 -7.01 -9.55 0.33
C MET A 88 -5.79 -8.70 -0.01
N VAL A 89 -5.11 -8.13 0.99
CA VAL A 89 -3.89 -7.33 0.80
C VAL A 89 -2.75 -8.18 0.26
N ILE A 90 -2.56 -9.40 0.78
CA ILE A 90 -1.53 -10.33 0.29
C ILE A 90 -1.84 -10.75 -1.15
N GLY A 91 -3.11 -11.07 -1.45
CA GLY A 91 -3.56 -11.44 -2.79
C GLY A 91 -3.32 -10.32 -3.80
N ASP A 92 -3.66 -9.08 -3.45
CA ASP A 92 -3.42 -7.91 -4.30
C ASP A 92 -1.92 -7.66 -4.53
N GLY A 93 -1.10 -7.85 -3.49
CA GLY A 93 0.36 -7.74 -3.58
C GLY A 93 1.02 -8.78 -4.49
N ILE A 94 0.43 -9.96 -4.64
CA ILE A 94 0.93 -11.04 -5.51
C ILE A 94 0.39 -10.90 -6.94
N LEU A 95 -0.92 -10.62 -7.08
CA LEU A 95 -1.61 -10.62 -8.39
C LEU A 95 -1.24 -9.42 -9.25
N THR A 96 -1.15 -8.22 -8.66
CA THR A 96 -0.86 -6.99 -9.40
C THR A 96 0.45 -7.04 -10.22
N PRO A 97 1.61 -7.40 -9.65
CA PRO A 97 2.84 -7.49 -10.44
C PRO A 97 2.78 -8.60 -11.50
N ALA A 98 2.15 -9.74 -11.20
CA ALA A 98 2.00 -10.84 -12.14
C ALA A 98 1.17 -10.44 -13.38
N ILE A 99 0.00 -9.82 -13.16
CA ILE A 99 -0.88 -9.35 -14.23
C ILE A 99 -0.22 -8.24 -15.04
N SER A 100 0.44 -7.29 -14.36
CA SER A 100 1.12 -6.17 -15.02
C SER A 100 2.24 -6.64 -15.95
N VAL A 101 3.12 -7.54 -15.49
CA VAL A 101 4.23 -8.05 -16.30
C VAL A 101 3.73 -8.92 -17.45
N LEU A 102 2.72 -9.77 -17.21
CA LEU A 102 2.14 -10.59 -18.27
C LEU A 102 1.47 -9.73 -19.36
N SER A 103 0.77 -8.66 -18.96
CA SER A 103 0.17 -7.69 -19.88
C SER A 103 1.23 -6.93 -20.68
N ALA A 104 2.31 -6.47 -20.04
CA ALA A 104 3.42 -5.81 -20.71
C ALA A 104 4.12 -6.72 -21.73
N ALA A 105 4.39 -7.98 -21.36
CA ALA A 105 4.95 -8.98 -22.25
C ALA A 105 4.01 -9.33 -23.42
N GLY A 106 2.69 -9.39 -23.16
CA GLY A 106 1.66 -9.55 -24.18
C GLY A 106 1.58 -8.36 -25.15
N GLY A 107 1.74 -7.13 -24.66
CA GLY A 107 1.79 -5.92 -25.48
C GLY A 107 2.98 -5.89 -26.44
N LEU A 108 4.15 -6.41 -26.02
CA LEU A 108 5.31 -6.54 -26.89
C LEU A 108 5.04 -7.48 -28.08
N ARG A 109 4.21 -8.51 -27.88
CA ARG A 109 3.83 -9.48 -28.93
C ARG A 109 3.02 -8.84 -30.06
N VAL A 110 2.29 -7.76 -29.81
CA VAL A 110 1.53 -7.03 -30.85
C VAL A 110 2.46 -6.53 -31.96
N ASN A 111 3.72 -6.21 -31.63
CA ASN A 111 4.73 -5.77 -32.60
C ASN A 111 5.54 -6.93 -33.21
N LEU A 112 5.47 -8.14 -32.65
CA LEU A 112 6.28 -9.30 -33.06
C LEU A 112 5.39 -10.57 -33.17
N PRO A 113 4.65 -10.74 -34.28
CA PRO A 113 3.66 -11.81 -34.43
C PRO A 113 4.25 -13.23 -34.54
N HIS A 114 5.56 -13.37 -34.77
CA HIS A 114 6.25 -14.66 -34.91
C HIS A 114 6.61 -15.34 -33.57
N ILE A 115 6.32 -14.73 -32.43
CA ILE A 115 6.69 -15.26 -31.12
C ILE A 115 5.59 -16.19 -30.59
N ASN A 116 5.96 -17.42 -30.26
CA ASN A 116 5.07 -18.42 -29.66
C ASN A 116 4.66 -18.01 -28.22
N ASN A 117 3.43 -18.32 -27.82
CA ASN A 117 2.87 -17.98 -26.50
C ASN A 117 3.75 -18.45 -25.33
N GLY A 118 4.35 -19.63 -25.45
CA GLY A 118 5.23 -20.17 -24.41
C GLY A 118 6.46 -19.29 -24.14
N VAL A 119 7.02 -18.67 -25.18
CA VAL A 119 8.20 -17.80 -25.04
C VAL A 119 7.83 -16.52 -24.28
N VAL A 120 6.67 -15.94 -24.55
CA VAL A 120 6.19 -14.74 -23.84
C VAL A 120 6.00 -15.01 -22.34
N VAL A 121 5.44 -16.16 -22.00
CA VAL A 121 5.26 -16.56 -20.59
C VAL A 121 6.62 -16.76 -19.92
N VAL A 122 7.58 -17.42 -20.58
CA VAL A 122 8.94 -17.61 -20.04
C VAL A 122 9.62 -16.26 -19.81
N VAL A 123 9.53 -15.33 -20.76
CA VAL A 123 10.07 -13.97 -20.62
C VAL A 123 9.43 -13.25 -19.43
N ALA A 124 8.10 -13.31 -19.28
CA ALA A 124 7.40 -12.72 -18.14
C ALA A 124 7.86 -13.31 -16.79
N VAL A 125 8.05 -14.63 -16.71
CA VAL A 125 8.58 -15.30 -15.51
C VAL A 125 9.99 -14.82 -15.20
N VAL A 126 10.87 -14.73 -16.20
CA VAL A 126 12.25 -14.23 -16.02
C VAL A 126 12.24 -12.78 -15.51
N ILE A 127 11.38 -11.92 -16.07
CA ILE A 127 11.22 -10.53 -15.62
C ILE A 127 10.74 -10.49 -14.16
N LEU A 128 9.72 -11.27 -13.81
CA LEU A 128 9.22 -11.34 -12.43
C LEU A 128 10.30 -11.80 -11.46
N VAL A 129 10.99 -12.90 -11.73
CA VAL A 129 12.08 -13.42 -10.88
C VAL A 129 13.17 -12.36 -10.71
N SER A 130 13.56 -11.68 -11.80
CA SER A 130 14.58 -10.63 -11.76
C SER A 130 14.12 -9.43 -10.92
N LEU A 131 12.89 -8.94 -11.14
CA LEU A 131 12.33 -7.81 -10.39
C LEU A 131 12.20 -8.12 -8.90
N PHE A 132 11.73 -9.31 -8.54
CA PHE A 132 11.61 -9.73 -7.13
C PHE A 132 12.97 -10.02 -6.49
N SER A 133 13.95 -10.52 -7.25
CA SER A 133 15.31 -10.73 -6.74
C SER A 133 15.98 -9.41 -6.37
N VAL A 134 15.79 -8.35 -7.18
CA VAL A 134 16.33 -7.02 -6.91
C VAL A 134 15.74 -6.40 -5.64
N GLN A 135 14.49 -6.73 -5.27
CA GLN A 135 13.85 -6.22 -4.04
C GLN A 135 14.57 -6.63 -2.75
N HIS A 136 15.33 -7.73 -2.75
CA HIS A 136 16.12 -8.17 -1.59
C HIS A 136 17.23 -7.16 -1.21
N TYR A 137 17.70 -6.33 -2.14
CA TYR A 137 18.75 -5.34 -1.89
C TYR A 137 18.25 -4.05 -1.21
N GLY A 138 16.95 -3.98 -0.88
CA GLY A 138 16.35 -2.87 -0.14
C GLY A 138 15.28 -2.16 -0.97
N THR A 139 14.04 -2.21 -0.49
CA THR A 139 12.86 -1.59 -1.12
C THR A 139 13.01 -0.08 -1.29
N ASP A 140 13.72 0.59 -0.37
CA ASP A 140 14.04 2.02 -0.44
C ASP A 140 14.87 2.37 -1.69
N ARG A 141 15.92 1.59 -1.97
CA ARG A 141 16.79 1.81 -3.13
C ARG A 141 16.07 1.58 -4.44
N VAL A 142 15.22 0.54 -4.46
CA VAL A 142 14.38 0.23 -5.62
C VAL A 142 13.38 1.36 -5.87
N GLY A 143 12.70 1.84 -4.82
CA GLY A 143 11.76 2.96 -4.90
C GLY A 143 12.39 4.24 -5.47
N TRP A 144 13.64 4.55 -5.06
CA TRP A 144 14.37 5.71 -5.58
C TRP A 144 14.70 5.60 -7.08
N LEU A 145 14.96 4.38 -7.58
CA LEU A 145 15.18 4.14 -9.01
C LEU A 145 13.88 4.22 -9.83
N PHE A 146 12.76 3.74 -9.29
CA PHE A 146 11.46 3.78 -9.96
C PHE A 146 10.87 5.19 -10.02
N ALA A 147 11.12 6.04 -9.02
CA ALA A 147 10.61 7.40 -8.95
C ALA A 147 10.89 8.25 -10.22
N PRO A 148 12.14 8.38 -10.73
CA PRO A 148 12.41 9.15 -11.94
C PRO A 148 11.79 8.53 -13.20
N ILE A 149 11.70 7.20 -13.27
CA ILE A 149 11.09 6.49 -14.42
C ILE A 149 9.60 6.81 -14.50
N VAL A 150 8.90 6.72 -13.36
CA VAL A 150 7.48 7.04 -13.26
C VAL A 150 7.24 8.53 -13.52
N PHE A 151 8.10 9.41 -12.99
CA PHE A 151 8.02 10.85 -13.24
C PHE A 151 8.16 11.17 -14.74
N LEU A 152 9.15 10.57 -15.41
CA LEU A 152 9.35 10.74 -16.85
C LEU A 152 8.15 10.24 -17.65
N TRP A 153 7.59 9.08 -17.28
CA TRP A 153 6.37 8.54 -17.89
C TRP A 153 5.17 9.48 -17.72
N PHE A 154 4.96 10.04 -16.53
CA PHE A 154 3.92 11.04 -16.29
C PHE A 154 4.14 12.30 -17.13
N LEU A 155 5.38 12.74 -17.29
CA LEU A 155 5.73 13.89 -18.14
C LEU A 155 5.38 13.62 -19.60
N PHE A 156 5.65 12.41 -20.11
CA PHE A 156 5.23 12.00 -21.45
C PHE A 156 3.71 12.01 -21.62
N ILE A 157 2.97 11.38 -20.70
CA ILE A 157 1.50 11.36 -20.76
C ILE A 157 0.92 12.76 -20.64
N ALA A 158 1.45 13.59 -19.74
CA ALA A 158 1.02 14.98 -19.59
C ALA A 158 1.27 15.77 -20.87
N SER A 159 2.44 15.63 -21.48
CA SER A 159 2.80 16.32 -22.73
C SER A 159 1.90 15.88 -23.89
N ILE A 160 1.70 14.57 -24.07
CA ILE A 160 0.82 14.02 -25.11
C ILE A 160 -0.63 14.46 -24.84
N GLY A 161 -1.08 14.42 -23.58
CA GLY A 161 -2.40 14.86 -23.16
C GLY A 161 -2.64 16.34 -23.46
N THR A 162 -1.72 17.22 -23.06
CA THR A 162 -1.79 18.66 -23.34
C THR A 162 -1.77 18.94 -24.84
N TYR A 163 -0.90 18.27 -25.60
CA TYR A 163 -0.87 18.40 -27.06
C TYR A 163 -2.19 17.95 -27.70
N ASN A 164 -2.77 16.85 -27.23
CA ASN A 164 -4.04 16.34 -27.75
C ASN A 164 -5.20 17.29 -27.46
N VAL A 165 -5.29 17.82 -26.23
CA VAL A 165 -6.29 18.82 -25.84
C VAL A 165 -6.18 20.10 -26.66
N TRP A 166 -4.95 20.59 -26.90
CA TRP A 166 -4.77 21.80 -27.70
C TRP A 166 -5.11 21.57 -29.17
N LYS A 167 -4.71 20.43 -29.74
CA LYS A 167 -4.87 20.17 -31.18
C LYS A 167 -6.27 19.71 -31.59
N HIS A 168 -6.92 18.86 -30.80
CA HIS A 168 -8.17 18.21 -31.22
C HIS A 168 -9.42 18.86 -30.65
N ASP A 169 -9.45 19.25 -29.37
CA ASP A 169 -10.63 19.93 -28.80
C ASP A 169 -10.33 20.64 -27.46
N PRO A 170 -10.11 21.97 -27.46
CA PRO A 170 -9.98 22.73 -26.21
C PRO A 170 -11.29 22.82 -25.43
N SER A 171 -12.42 22.44 -26.04
CA SER A 171 -13.74 22.36 -25.39
C SER A 171 -13.78 21.35 -24.24
N VAL A 172 -12.88 20.36 -24.19
CA VAL A 172 -12.75 19.42 -23.06
C VAL A 172 -12.46 20.15 -21.74
N LEU A 173 -11.76 21.28 -21.80
CA LEU A 173 -11.45 22.09 -20.61
C LEU A 173 -12.70 22.80 -20.05
N LYS A 174 -13.76 23.00 -20.86
CA LYS A 174 -15.03 23.56 -20.39
C LYS A 174 -15.76 22.62 -19.43
N ALA A 175 -15.54 21.31 -19.51
CA ALA A 175 -16.15 20.33 -18.58
C ALA A 175 -15.68 20.48 -17.12
N PHE A 176 -14.57 21.19 -16.88
CA PHE A 176 -14.08 21.52 -15.54
C PHE A 176 -14.65 22.83 -14.98
N SER A 177 -15.29 23.65 -15.83
CA SER A 177 -15.91 24.91 -15.43
C SER A 177 -17.39 24.65 -15.09
N PRO A 178 -17.83 24.87 -13.84
CA PRO A 178 -19.23 24.71 -13.44
C PRO A 178 -20.16 25.83 -13.97
N VAL A 179 -19.63 26.79 -14.74
CA VAL A 179 -20.38 27.92 -15.32
C VAL A 179 -20.81 27.63 -16.77
N TYR A 180 -20.84 26.34 -17.15
CA TYR A 180 -21.51 25.84 -18.35
C TYR A 180 -22.31 24.58 -18.00
#